data_AF-A0A2R6WSS7-F1
#
_entry.id   AF-A0A2R6WSS7-F1
#
_cell.length_a   1.000
_cell.length_b   1.000
_cell.length_c   1.000
_cell.angle_alpha   90.00
_cell.angle_beta   90.00
_cell.angle_gamma   90.00
#
_symmetry.space_group_name_H-M   'P 1'
#
loop_
_entity.id
_entity.type
_entity.pdbx_description
1 polymer ?
#
loop_
_entity_poly.entity_id
_entity_poly.type
_entity_poly.pdbx_seq_one_letter_code
_entity_poly.pdbx_strand_id
1 'polypeptide(L)'
;MPKRTTHTYSSEDAAPDGPESELFVYYCKHCGAHVLITDTQLQKMPKRKTDKAYVLDKKKHLARLNVTEAGKQLLKRGEGKVEKQFRMKCAGCGLFVCYRSEEDLDLSTYLYVADGALSSVAAETNPQDAPVPPCISQIDGGLVQVAIEVEDRAQRSAITRVNADDVRVTVAAPAARGEANNELLEYMGKVLGLRLTQMTLQRGWNNKSKLLVVEDLTVREVYEKLLAAVQP
;
A
#
# COMPACT_ATOMS: atom_id res chain seq x y z
N MET A 1 -25.72 -7.83 -44.72
CA MET A 1 -24.72 -7.12 -43.89
C MET A 1 -24.11 -8.13 -42.90
N PRO A 2 -22.81 -8.43 -42.94
CA PRO A 2 -22.24 -9.36 -41.98
C PRO A 2 -22.11 -8.66 -40.62
N LYS A 3 -22.63 -9.30 -39.57
CA LYS A 3 -22.53 -8.82 -38.20
C LYS A 3 -21.06 -8.89 -37.77
N ARG A 4 -20.44 -7.74 -37.51
CA ARG A 4 -19.08 -7.62 -36.98
C ARG A 4 -19.12 -8.05 -35.51
N THR A 5 -18.74 -9.29 -35.23
CA THR A 5 -18.49 -9.76 -33.86
C THR A 5 -17.19 -9.16 -33.38
N THR A 6 -17.28 -8.21 -32.45
CA THR A 6 -16.12 -7.68 -31.73
C THR A 6 -15.60 -8.80 -30.83
N HIS A 7 -14.49 -9.42 -31.22
CA HIS A 7 -13.75 -10.29 -30.32
C HIS A 7 -13.13 -9.41 -29.23
N THR A 8 -13.72 -9.46 -28.03
CA THR A 8 -13.09 -8.97 -26.80
C THR A 8 -11.99 -9.94 -26.44
N TYR A 9 -10.75 -9.57 -26.73
CA TYR A 9 -9.57 -10.28 -26.24
C TYR A 9 -9.44 -9.98 -24.74
N SER A 10 -9.66 -10.98 -23.89
CA SER A 10 -9.37 -10.90 -22.45
C SER A 10 -7.89 -11.22 -22.24
N SER A 11 -7.28 -10.70 -21.18
CA SER A 11 -5.90 -11.03 -20.80
C SER A 11 -5.65 -12.53 -20.56
N GLU A 12 -6.72 -13.31 -20.44
CA GLU A 12 -6.70 -14.78 -20.31
C GLU A 12 -6.42 -15.50 -21.64
N ASP A 13 -6.65 -14.86 -22.80
CA ASP A 13 -6.42 -15.45 -24.13
C ASP A 13 -4.97 -15.30 -24.62
N ALA A 14 -4.11 -14.66 -23.84
CA ALA A 14 -2.68 -14.57 -24.12
C ALA A 14 -2.00 -15.86 -23.63
N ALA A 15 -1.85 -16.84 -24.51
CA ALA A 15 -0.98 -17.99 -24.25
C ALA A 15 0.43 -17.48 -23.86
N PRO A 16 1.03 -17.94 -22.75
CA PRO A 16 2.35 -17.50 -22.35
C PRO A 16 3.41 -18.14 -23.26
N ASP A 17 3.77 -17.45 -24.34
CA ASP A 17 4.95 -17.81 -25.12
C ASP A 17 6.21 -17.31 -24.39
N GLY A 18 6.83 -18.17 -23.59
CA GLY A 18 8.15 -17.93 -23.00
C GLY A 18 8.34 -18.57 -21.62
N PRO A 19 9.60 -18.75 -21.16
CA PRO A 19 9.87 -19.26 -19.82
C PRO A 19 9.15 -18.41 -18.79
N GLU A 20 8.45 -19.04 -17.85
CA GLU A 20 7.66 -18.43 -16.76
C GLU A 20 8.41 -17.29 -16.07
N SER A 21 8.36 -16.09 -16.64
CA SER A 21 9.05 -14.92 -16.12
C SER A 21 7.98 -14.11 -15.41
N GLU A 22 7.83 -14.34 -14.11
CA GLU A 22 6.93 -13.58 -13.27
C GLU A 22 7.22 -12.07 -13.43
N LEU A 23 6.27 -11.33 -13.98
CA LEU A 23 6.38 -9.87 -14.09
C LEU A 23 5.91 -9.24 -12.78
N PHE A 24 6.76 -8.40 -12.20
CA PHE A 24 6.46 -7.61 -11.02
C PHE A 24 5.93 -6.24 -11.43
N VAL A 25 4.74 -5.93 -10.94
CA VAL A 25 4.07 -4.64 -11.16
C VAL A 25 4.20 -3.79 -9.91
N TYR A 26 4.65 -2.54 -10.10
CA TYR A 26 4.92 -1.58 -9.04
C TYR A 26 4.05 -0.34 -9.20
N TYR A 27 3.49 0.07 -8.06
CA TYR A 27 2.51 1.13 -7.95
C TYR A 27 3.06 2.29 -7.13
N CYS A 28 2.58 3.50 -7.40
CA CYS A 28 2.91 4.67 -6.61
C CYS A 28 2.41 4.47 -5.18
N LYS A 29 3.32 4.56 -4.20
CA LYS A 29 2.96 4.40 -2.78
C LYS A 29 1.95 5.45 -2.29
N HIS A 30 1.88 6.60 -2.95
CA HIS A 30 1.00 7.69 -2.53
C HIS A 30 -0.42 7.61 -3.09
N CYS A 31 -0.59 7.21 -4.36
CA CYS A 31 -1.90 7.23 -5.03
C CYS A 31 -2.33 5.90 -5.65
N GLY A 32 -1.52 4.85 -5.56
CA GLY A 32 -1.83 3.54 -6.13
C GLY A 32 -1.74 3.45 -7.65
N ALA A 33 -1.46 4.55 -8.36
CA ALA A 33 -1.32 4.51 -9.82
C ALA A 33 -0.17 3.59 -10.26
N HIS A 34 -0.38 2.86 -11.35
CA HIS A 34 0.64 2.00 -11.96
C HIS A 34 1.85 2.83 -12.45
N VAL A 35 3.07 2.43 -12.06
CA VAL A 35 4.31 3.19 -12.37
C VAL A 35 5.39 2.37 -13.07
N LEU A 36 5.68 1.14 -12.65
CA LEU A 36 6.80 0.35 -13.18
C LEU A 36 6.43 -1.13 -13.31
N ILE A 37 6.71 -1.73 -14.46
CA ILE A 37 6.70 -3.19 -14.66
C ILE A 37 8.13 -3.66 -14.91
N THR A 38 8.55 -4.71 -14.20
CA THR A 38 9.87 -5.32 -14.37
C THR A 38 9.81 -6.82 -14.11
N ASP A 39 10.82 -7.57 -14.54
CA ASP A 39 10.95 -9.02 -14.38
C ASP A 39 11.73 -9.42 -13.11
N THR A 40 12.08 -8.46 -12.25
CA THR A 40 12.80 -8.73 -11.00
C THR A 40 12.29 -7.86 -9.85
N GLN A 41 12.43 -8.36 -8.63
CA GLN A 41 11.99 -7.64 -7.44
C GLN A 41 12.95 -6.50 -7.09
N LEU A 42 12.41 -5.28 -6.85
CA LEU A 42 13.19 -4.12 -6.40
C LEU A 42 14.08 -4.47 -5.19
N GLN A 43 13.59 -5.25 -4.24
CA GLN A 43 14.34 -5.64 -3.03
C GLN A 43 15.64 -6.42 -3.33
N LYS A 44 15.72 -7.12 -4.46
CA LYS A 44 16.90 -7.86 -4.90
C LYS A 44 17.89 -6.97 -5.67
N MET A 45 17.47 -5.78 -6.08
CA MET A 45 18.32 -4.86 -6.84
C MET A 45 19.32 -4.14 -5.92
N PRO A 46 20.53 -3.82 -6.42
CA PRO A 46 21.51 -3.07 -5.64
C PRO A 46 20.99 -1.66 -5.32
N LYS A 47 21.31 -1.17 -4.13
CA LYS A 47 20.99 0.21 -3.70
C LYS A 47 22.20 1.12 -3.82
N ARG A 48 21.96 2.38 -4.22
CA ARG A 48 22.98 3.42 -4.19
C ARG A 48 23.31 3.83 -2.75
N LYS A 49 24.58 4.13 -2.50
CA LYS A 49 25.04 4.68 -1.20
C LYS A 49 24.59 6.12 -0.96
N THR A 50 24.39 6.90 -2.03
CA THR A 50 24.14 8.34 -1.96
C THR A 50 22.72 8.71 -1.54
N ASP A 51 21.73 7.93 -1.97
CA ASP A 51 20.31 8.24 -1.77
C ASP A 51 19.43 6.99 -1.61
N LYS A 52 20.06 5.81 -1.44
CA LYS A 52 19.38 4.52 -1.25
C LYS A 52 18.46 4.10 -2.40
N ALA A 53 18.51 4.78 -3.55
CA ALA A 53 17.71 4.42 -4.71
C ALA A 53 18.09 3.02 -5.22
N TYR A 54 17.08 2.24 -5.61
CA TYR A 54 17.27 0.95 -6.26
C TYR A 54 17.79 1.17 -7.68
N VAL A 55 18.80 0.39 -8.07
CA VAL A 55 19.44 0.48 -9.38
C VAL A 55 18.90 -0.62 -10.29
N LEU A 56 18.12 -0.23 -11.29
CA LEU A 56 17.57 -1.12 -12.31
C LEU A 56 18.41 -1.00 -13.60
N ASP A 57 19.02 -2.11 -14.01
CA ASP A 57 19.78 -2.22 -15.26
C ASP A 57 18.84 -2.62 -16.41
N LYS A 58 18.56 -1.67 -17.32
CA LYS A 58 17.64 -1.87 -18.45
C LYS A 58 18.16 -2.90 -19.47
N LYS A 59 19.45 -3.25 -19.43
CA LYS A 59 20.02 -4.31 -20.31
C LYS A 59 19.77 -5.71 -19.77
N LYS A 60 19.57 -5.84 -18.46
CA LYS A 60 19.38 -7.13 -17.77
C LYS A 60 17.94 -7.44 -17.46
N HIS A 61 17.13 -6.39 -17.27
CA HIS A 61 15.77 -6.49 -16.77
C HIS A 61 14.84 -5.67 -17.63
N LEU A 62 13.64 -6.20 -17.87
CA LEU A 62 12.54 -5.44 -18.44
C LEU A 62 12.21 -4.25 -17.53
N ALA A 63 11.98 -3.08 -18.14
CA ALA A 63 11.59 -1.87 -17.43
C ALA A 63 10.58 -1.08 -18.26
N ARG A 64 9.29 -1.25 -17.98
CA ARG A 64 8.22 -0.44 -18.59
C ARG A 64 7.74 0.58 -17.57
N LEU A 65 7.79 1.86 -17.94
CA LEU A 65 7.45 2.96 -17.04
C LEU A 65 6.15 3.65 -17.48
N ASN A 66 5.34 4.04 -16.49
CA ASN A 66 4.19 4.92 -16.65
C ASN A 66 4.38 6.15 -15.74
N VAL A 67 5.19 7.08 -16.23
CA VAL A 67 5.63 8.27 -15.49
C VAL A 67 5.58 9.49 -16.39
N THR A 68 5.62 10.66 -15.76
CA THR A 68 5.76 11.94 -16.46
C THR A 68 7.12 12.56 -16.15
N GLU A 69 7.67 13.29 -17.11
CA GLU A 69 8.93 14.00 -16.91
C GLU A 69 8.77 15.12 -15.86
N ALA A 70 9.77 15.23 -14.99
CA ALA A 70 9.84 16.23 -13.92
C ALA A 70 11.08 17.13 -14.03
N GLY A 71 11.74 17.10 -15.18
CA GLY A 71 12.85 17.99 -15.53
C GLY A 71 14.21 17.56 -14.97
N LYS A 72 15.22 18.38 -15.30
CA LYS A 72 16.62 18.17 -14.95
C LYS A 72 16.99 18.86 -13.65
N GLN A 73 17.70 18.16 -12.78
CA GLN A 73 18.24 18.67 -11.53
C GLN A 73 19.74 18.37 -11.42
N LEU A 74 20.50 19.34 -10.94
CA LEU A 74 21.92 19.19 -10.66
C LEU A 74 22.11 19.16 -9.14
N LEU A 75 22.67 18.06 -8.63
CA LEU A 75 22.96 17.86 -7.21
C LEU A 75 24.47 17.98 -6.97
N LYS A 76 24.85 18.73 -5.94
CA LYS A 76 26.23 18.78 -5.44
C LYS A 76 26.44 17.61 -4.48
N ARG A 77 27.44 16.76 -4.74
CA ARG A 77 27.72 15.55 -3.94
C ARG A 77 28.98 15.66 -3.05
N GLY A 78 29.51 16.87 -2.87
CA GLY A 78 30.75 17.13 -2.14
C GLY A 78 31.99 17.04 -3.03
N GLU A 79 33.12 17.59 -2.58
CA GLU A 79 34.41 17.61 -3.30
C GLU A 79 34.35 18.12 -4.76
N GLY A 80 33.46 19.07 -5.04
CA GLY A 80 33.26 19.59 -6.41
C GLY A 80 32.56 18.63 -7.37
N LYS A 81 32.11 17.46 -6.92
CA LYS A 81 31.38 16.48 -7.73
C LYS A 81 29.93 16.91 -7.89
N VAL A 82 29.45 16.89 -9.13
CA VAL A 82 28.06 17.19 -9.49
C VAL A 82 27.41 15.97 -10.14
N GLU A 83 26.18 15.68 -9.73
CA GLU A 83 25.36 14.62 -10.30
C GLU A 83 24.17 15.25 -11.04
N LYS A 84 23.97 14.83 -12.29
CA LYS A 84 22.82 15.23 -13.09
C LYS A 84 21.73 14.17 -12.94
N GLN A 85 20.52 14.61 -12.61
CA GLN A 85 19.35 13.77 -12.51
C GLN A 85 18.26 14.30 -13.43
N PHE A 86 17.76 13.48 -14.34
CA PHE A 86 16.51 13.72 -15.04
C PHE A 86 15.42 12.97 -14.29
N ARG A 87 14.61 13.73 -13.57
CA ARG A 87 13.63 13.19 -12.63
C ARG A 87 12.33 12.88 -13.34
N MET A 88 11.68 11.83 -12.88
CA MET A 88 10.37 11.39 -13.33
C MET A 88 9.43 11.29 -12.13
N LYS A 89 8.17 11.65 -12.36
CA LYS A 89 7.13 11.68 -11.34
C LYS A 89 5.94 10.82 -11.74
N CYS A 90 5.20 10.35 -10.74
CA CYS A 90 3.95 9.63 -10.94
C CYS A 90 2.97 10.49 -11.74
N ALA A 91 2.36 9.91 -12.77
CA ALA A 91 1.39 10.61 -13.61
C ALA A 91 0.11 11.01 -12.85
N GLY A 92 -0.28 10.26 -11.81
CA GLY A 92 -1.51 10.51 -11.04
C GLY A 92 -1.37 11.65 -10.02
N CYS A 93 -0.36 11.59 -9.15
CA CYS A 93 -0.22 12.53 -8.03
C CYS A 93 1.03 13.42 -8.08
N GLY A 94 1.89 13.26 -9.09
CA GLY A 94 3.12 14.04 -9.21
C GLY A 94 4.23 13.69 -8.22
N LEU A 95 4.10 12.61 -7.45
CA LEU A 95 5.16 12.12 -6.55
C LEU A 95 6.44 11.80 -7.34
N PHE A 96 7.60 12.23 -6.85
CA PHE A 96 8.89 11.82 -7.40
C PHE A 96 9.12 10.32 -7.21
N VAL A 97 9.24 9.57 -8.30
CA VAL A 97 9.28 8.08 -8.26
C VAL A 97 10.60 7.49 -8.72
N CYS A 98 11.22 8.06 -9.74
CA CYS A 98 12.48 7.56 -10.28
C CYS A 98 13.23 8.65 -11.05
N TYR A 99 14.49 8.39 -11.37
CA TYR A 99 15.30 9.29 -12.18
C TYR A 99 16.32 8.51 -13.00
N ARG A 100 16.97 9.21 -13.93
CA ARG A 100 18.04 8.71 -14.79
C ARG A 100 19.17 9.74 -14.93
N SER A 101 20.35 9.29 -15.36
CA SER A 101 21.52 10.16 -15.55
C SER A 101 21.54 10.86 -16.92
N GLU A 102 20.87 10.27 -17.91
CA GLU A 102 20.79 10.77 -19.29
C GLU A 102 19.41 11.33 -19.58
N GLU A 103 19.33 12.32 -20.48
CA GLU A 103 18.06 12.97 -20.83
C GLU A 103 17.13 12.02 -21.58
N ASP A 104 17.68 11.29 -22.54
CA ASP A 104 16.94 10.30 -23.30
C ASP A 104 16.77 9.01 -22.47
N LEU A 105 15.53 8.54 -22.37
CA LEU A 105 15.21 7.32 -21.65
C LEU A 105 15.85 6.10 -22.32
N ASP A 106 15.95 6.08 -23.65
CA ASP A 106 16.46 4.93 -24.41
C ASP A 106 17.98 4.80 -24.30
N LEU A 107 18.68 5.93 -24.24
CA LEU A 107 20.13 5.96 -24.03
C LEU A 107 20.54 5.66 -22.59
N SER A 108 19.63 5.88 -21.63
CA SER A 108 19.90 5.57 -20.24
C SER A 108 20.02 4.06 -20.02
N THR A 109 21.18 3.62 -19.52
CA THR A 109 21.41 2.20 -19.16
C THR A 109 20.80 1.87 -17.79
N TYR A 110 20.84 2.80 -16.85
CA TYR A 110 20.38 2.60 -15.48
C TYR A 110 19.20 3.51 -15.16
N LEU A 111 18.16 2.89 -14.62
CA LEU A 111 17.06 3.59 -13.97
C LEU A 111 17.25 3.53 -12.46
N TYR A 112 17.06 4.66 -11.79
CA TYR A 112 17.14 4.74 -10.34
C TYR A 112 15.76 4.97 -9.74
N VAL A 113 15.23 3.96 -9.05
CA VAL A 113 13.92 4.04 -8.41
C VAL A 113 14.11 4.59 -6.99
N ALA A 114 13.40 5.66 -6.67
CA ALA A 114 13.50 6.32 -5.37
C ALA A 114 13.03 5.38 -4.25
N ASP A 115 13.80 5.31 -3.16
CA ASP A 115 13.52 4.44 -2.03
C ASP A 115 12.16 4.80 -1.41
N GLY A 116 11.29 3.81 -1.25
CA GLY A 116 9.95 3.98 -0.70
C GLY A 116 8.94 4.71 -1.59
N ALA A 117 9.27 5.05 -2.84
CA ALA A 117 8.31 5.69 -3.74
C ALA A 117 7.31 4.71 -4.38
N LEU A 118 7.73 3.44 -4.53
CA LEU A 118 6.93 2.38 -5.14
C LEU A 118 6.61 1.25 -4.16
N SER A 119 5.50 0.58 -4.42
CA SER A 119 5.02 -0.61 -3.71
C SER A 119 4.72 -1.73 -4.71
N SER A 120 5.12 -2.97 -4.41
CA SER A 120 4.70 -4.17 -5.17
C SER A 120 3.24 -4.55 -4.90
N VAL A 121 2.71 -4.04 -3.79
CA VAL A 121 1.29 -4.09 -3.49
C VAL A 121 0.70 -2.91 -4.27
N ALA A 122 -0.16 -3.19 -5.26
CA ALA A 122 -1.12 -2.18 -5.69
C ALA A 122 -1.79 -1.63 -4.44
N ALA A 123 -2.34 -0.43 -4.47
CA ALA A 123 -3.31 -0.07 -3.43
C ALA A 123 -4.48 -1.08 -3.33
N GLU A 124 -4.52 -2.11 -4.18
CA GLU A 124 -5.45 -3.23 -4.19
C GLU A 124 -4.72 -4.53 -4.62
N THR A 125 -3.96 -5.18 -3.73
CA THR A 125 -3.75 -6.63 -3.91
C THR A 125 -5.04 -7.33 -3.55
N ASN A 126 -5.37 -8.42 -4.23
CA ASN A 126 -6.38 -9.37 -3.76
C ASN A 126 -6.22 -9.55 -2.23
N PRO A 127 -7.28 -9.33 -1.41
CA PRO A 127 -7.19 -9.31 0.06
C PRO A 127 -6.57 -10.56 0.69
N GLN A 128 -6.55 -11.66 -0.06
CA GLN A 128 -6.06 -12.97 0.36
C GLN A 128 -4.52 -13.06 0.47
N ASP A 129 -3.76 -12.32 -0.36
CA ASP A 129 -2.28 -12.44 -0.41
C ASP A 129 -1.52 -11.31 0.31
N ALA A 130 -2.20 -10.24 0.73
CA ALA A 130 -1.56 -9.20 1.53
C ALA A 130 -1.17 -9.76 2.91
N PRO A 131 0.06 -9.55 3.42
CA PRO A 131 0.37 -9.96 4.79
C PRO A 131 -0.52 -9.21 5.79
N VAL A 132 -1.08 -9.91 6.77
CA VAL A 132 -1.91 -9.29 7.82
C VAL A 132 -1.00 -8.39 8.68
N PRO A 133 -1.36 -7.11 8.89
CA PRO A 133 -0.58 -6.20 9.72
C PRO A 133 -0.45 -6.71 11.18
N PRO A 134 0.70 -6.49 11.85
CA PRO A 134 0.93 -7.02 13.19
C PRO A 134 0.03 -6.41 14.28
N CYS A 135 -0.63 -5.27 14.00
CA CYS A 135 -1.67 -4.72 14.86
C CYS A 135 -2.93 -5.60 14.94
N ILE A 136 -3.05 -6.61 14.08
CA ILE A 136 -4.09 -7.66 14.11
C ILE A 136 -3.38 -8.98 14.38
N SER A 137 -3.47 -9.48 15.61
CA SER A 137 -2.71 -10.65 16.04
C SER A 137 -3.59 -11.66 16.75
N GLN A 138 -3.28 -12.94 16.59
CA GLN A 138 -3.90 -13.99 17.39
C GLN A 138 -3.35 -13.95 18.82
N ILE A 139 -4.21 -14.16 19.80
CA ILE A 139 -3.84 -14.33 21.21
C ILE A 139 -4.30 -15.71 21.72
N ASP A 140 -3.87 -16.07 22.92
CA ASP A 140 -4.22 -17.36 23.54
C ASP A 140 -5.73 -17.59 23.61
N GLY A 141 -6.15 -18.84 23.46
CA GLY A 141 -7.56 -19.22 23.44
C GLY A 141 -8.27 -19.03 22.09
N GLY A 142 -7.52 -18.78 21.02
CA GLY A 142 -8.08 -18.67 19.66
C GLY A 142 -8.73 -17.32 19.37
N LEU A 143 -8.56 -16.34 20.26
CA LEU A 143 -9.08 -14.99 20.11
C LEU A 143 -8.17 -14.15 19.20
N VAL A 144 -8.72 -13.10 18.62
CA VAL A 144 -7.97 -12.13 17.83
C VAL A 144 -7.97 -10.79 18.53
N GLN A 145 -6.81 -10.15 18.61
CA GLN A 145 -6.64 -8.81 19.17
C GLN A 145 -6.33 -7.82 18.06
N VAL A 146 -6.99 -6.66 18.11
CA VAL A 146 -6.80 -5.54 17.19
C VAL A 146 -6.40 -4.31 17.98
N ALA A 147 -5.25 -3.72 17.64
CA ALA A 147 -4.87 -2.41 18.17
C ALA A 147 -5.60 -1.31 17.40
N ILE A 148 -6.40 -0.52 18.12
CA ILE A 148 -7.24 0.54 17.56
C ILE A 148 -6.80 1.89 18.12
N GLU A 149 -6.63 2.86 17.24
CA GLU A 149 -6.49 4.27 17.62
C GLU A 149 -7.80 5.01 17.36
N VAL A 150 -8.37 5.59 18.41
CA VAL A 150 -9.68 6.24 18.36
C VAL A 150 -9.55 7.75 18.31
N GLU A 151 -10.21 8.36 17.34
CA GLU A 151 -10.44 9.81 17.24
C GLU A 151 -11.92 10.11 17.52
N ASP A 152 -12.19 10.87 18.58
CA ASP A 152 -13.54 11.23 18.99
C ASP A 152 -14.04 12.52 18.34
N ARG A 153 -15.34 12.81 18.45
CA ARG A 153 -15.98 14.03 17.91
C ARG A 153 -15.86 14.19 16.39
N ALA A 154 -15.82 13.09 15.66
CA ALA A 154 -15.88 13.11 14.20
C ALA A 154 -17.31 13.34 13.69
N GLN A 155 -17.45 13.59 12.38
CA GLN A 155 -18.78 13.73 11.75
C GLN A 155 -19.55 12.40 11.70
N ARG A 156 -18.83 11.27 11.64
CA ARG A 156 -19.37 9.92 11.58
C ARG A 156 -18.36 8.92 12.11
N SER A 157 -18.84 7.75 12.51
CA SER A 157 -17.98 6.60 12.76
C SER A 157 -17.44 6.01 11.45
N ALA A 158 -16.12 5.90 11.33
CA ALA A 158 -15.46 5.38 10.13
C ALA A 158 -14.07 4.82 10.43
N ILE A 159 -13.71 3.71 9.78
CA ILE A 159 -12.32 3.25 9.67
C ILE A 159 -11.63 4.11 8.63
N THR A 160 -10.70 4.96 9.06
CA THR A 160 -10.00 5.88 8.16
C THR A 160 -8.72 5.26 7.61
N ARG A 161 -8.10 4.34 8.34
CA ARG A 161 -6.83 3.71 7.94
C ARG A 161 -6.58 2.40 8.67
N VAL A 162 -5.96 1.45 7.96
CA VAL A 162 -5.34 0.25 8.53
C VAL A 162 -3.84 0.31 8.21
N ASN A 163 -2.97 0.25 9.21
CA ASN A 163 -1.51 0.24 9.03
C ASN A 163 -0.87 -0.88 9.88
N ALA A 164 0.46 -0.89 10.00
CA ALA A 164 1.17 -1.92 10.78
C ALA A 164 1.02 -1.77 12.31
N ASP A 165 0.78 -0.55 12.79
CA ASP A 165 0.80 -0.19 14.21
C ASP A 165 -0.61 -0.15 14.83
N ASP A 166 -1.60 0.32 14.07
CA ASP A 166 -2.98 0.54 14.48
C ASP A 166 -4.00 0.49 13.33
N VAL A 167 -5.25 0.23 13.72
CA VAL A 167 -6.45 0.52 12.95
C VAL A 167 -7.01 1.84 13.46
N ARG A 168 -6.97 2.88 12.63
CA ARG A 168 -7.50 4.19 13.00
C ARG A 168 -9.00 4.25 12.76
N VAL A 169 -9.74 4.56 13.82
CA VAL A 169 -11.19 4.65 13.80
C VAL A 169 -11.60 6.01 14.34
N THR A 170 -12.44 6.69 13.58
CA THR A 170 -13.13 7.90 14.02
C THR A 170 -14.47 7.52 14.61
N VAL A 171 -14.93 8.21 15.64
CA VAL A 171 -16.25 8.05 16.26
C VAL A 171 -16.89 9.42 16.48
N ALA A 172 -18.21 9.49 16.36
CA ALA A 172 -18.94 10.75 16.55
C ALA A 172 -19.07 11.10 18.03
N ALA A 173 -19.32 10.10 18.88
CA ALA A 173 -19.42 10.27 20.32
C ALA A 173 -18.13 10.85 20.93
N PRO A 174 -18.25 11.69 21.97
CA PRO A 174 -17.11 12.17 22.73
C PRO A 174 -16.50 11.07 23.61
N ALA A 175 -15.22 11.20 23.97
CA ALA A 175 -14.57 10.31 24.95
C ALA A 175 -15.11 10.44 26.39
N ALA A 176 -16.09 11.32 26.62
CA ALA A 176 -16.72 11.52 27.91
C ALA A 176 -17.53 10.28 28.32
N ARG A 177 -17.44 9.89 29.60
CA ARG A 177 -18.27 8.85 30.23
C ARG A 177 -18.33 7.49 29.47
N GLY A 178 -17.35 7.19 28.64
CA GLY A 178 -17.29 5.94 27.87
C GLY A 178 -18.17 5.92 26.61
N GLU A 179 -18.78 7.05 26.21
CA GLU A 179 -19.66 7.12 25.03
C GLU A 179 -18.93 6.71 23.75
N ALA A 180 -17.71 7.23 23.52
CA ALA A 180 -16.85 6.81 22.41
C ALA A 180 -16.53 5.31 22.40
N ASN A 181 -16.39 4.66 23.56
CA ASN A 181 -16.10 3.22 23.61
C ASN A 181 -17.34 2.40 23.20
N ASN A 182 -18.53 2.84 23.63
CA ASN A 182 -19.78 2.16 23.29
C ASN A 182 -20.07 2.30 21.80
N GLU A 183 -19.93 3.51 21.24
CA GLU A 183 -20.11 3.72 19.80
C GLU A 183 -19.07 2.93 18.99
N LEU A 184 -17.81 2.88 19.44
CA LEU A 184 -16.77 2.08 18.80
C LEU A 184 -17.16 0.59 18.76
N LEU A 185 -17.60 0.02 19.88
CA LEU A 185 -18.02 -1.38 19.93
C LEU A 185 -19.21 -1.66 19.00
N GLU A 186 -20.22 -0.79 18.99
CA GLU A 186 -21.36 -0.92 18.08
C GLU A 186 -20.94 -0.82 16.61
N TYR A 187 -20.06 0.12 16.28
CA TYR A 187 -19.54 0.30 14.93
C TYR A 187 -18.70 -0.91 14.47
N MET A 188 -17.78 -1.37 15.30
CA MET A 188 -16.95 -2.53 15.00
C MET A 188 -17.78 -3.81 14.90
N GLY A 189 -18.85 -3.96 15.68
CA GLY A 189 -19.80 -5.06 15.56
C GLY A 189 -20.48 -5.10 14.20
N LYS A 190 -20.86 -3.94 13.66
CA LYS A 190 -21.43 -3.82 12.31
C LYS A 190 -20.40 -4.16 11.23
N VAL A 191 -19.16 -3.67 11.36
CA VAL A 191 -18.08 -3.94 10.40
C VAL A 191 -17.69 -5.43 10.38
N LEU A 192 -17.51 -6.03 11.56
CA LEU A 192 -17.05 -7.40 11.69
C LEU A 192 -18.19 -8.42 11.58
N GLY A 193 -19.45 -7.99 11.64
CA GLY A 193 -20.62 -8.87 11.67
C GLY A 193 -20.71 -9.67 12.97
N LEU A 194 -20.24 -9.09 14.08
CA LEU A 194 -20.19 -9.72 15.40
C LEU A 194 -21.20 -9.10 16.36
N ARG A 195 -21.67 -9.91 17.30
CA ARG A 195 -22.48 -9.43 18.43
C ARG A 195 -21.57 -8.73 19.44
N LEU A 196 -22.13 -7.78 20.21
CA LEU A 196 -21.39 -7.11 21.29
C LEU A 196 -20.78 -8.09 22.31
N THR A 197 -21.41 -9.25 22.53
CA THR A 197 -20.90 -10.29 23.44
C THR A 197 -19.65 -10.99 22.93
N GLN A 198 -19.39 -10.97 21.62
CA GLN A 198 -18.22 -11.59 20.97
C GLN A 198 -17.04 -10.62 20.87
N MET A 199 -17.14 -9.46 21.52
CA MET A 199 -16.14 -8.41 21.45
C MET A 199 -15.91 -7.78 22.81
N THR A 200 -14.65 -7.58 23.17
CA THR A 200 -14.26 -6.90 24.41
C THR A 200 -13.30 -5.78 24.10
N LEU A 201 -13.57 -4.59 24.61
CA LEU A 201 -12.67 -3.45 24.48
C LEU A 201 -11.82 -3.30 25.74
N GLN A 202 -10.51 -3.41 25.58
CA GLN A 202 -9.52 -3.21 26.63
C GLN A 202 -8.79 -1.88 26.45
N ARG A 203 -8.18 -1.37 27.52
CA ARG A 203 -7.35 -0.16 27.49
C ARG A 203 -6.03 -0.46 26.77
N GLY A 204 -5.64 0.40 25.82
CA GLY A 204 -4.31 0.34 25.19
C GLY A 204 -3.26 1.20 25.92
N TRP A 205 -2.17 1.51 25.23
CA TRP A 205 -1.01 2.23 25.79
C TRP A 205 -1.29 3.69 26.20
N ASN A 206 -2.31 4.32 25.64
CA ASN A 206 -2.69 5.69 25.97
C ASN A 206 -4.23 5.84 25.96
N ASN A 207 -4.73 7.06 26.15
CA ASN A 207 -6.18 7.30 26.26
C ASN A 207 -6.95 7.08 24.95
N LYS A 208 -6.29 7.23 23.80
CA LYS A 208 -6.84 7.03 22.46
C LYS A 208 -6.64 5.61 21.93
N SER A 209 -5.65 4.89 22.43
CA SER A 209 -5.40 3.51 22.06
C SER A 209 -6.30 2.53 22.82
N LYS A 210 -6.92 1.61 22.09
CA LYS A 210 -7.74 0.51 22.61
C LYS A 210 -7.24 -0.80 22.03
N LEU A 211 -7.46 -1.89 22.77
CA LEU A 211 -7.24 -3.24 22.27
C LEU A 211 -8.61 -3.91 22.16
N LEU A 212 -9.07 -4.15 20.95
CA LEU A 212 -10.32 -4.86 20.69
C LEU A 212 -10.01 -6.35 20.58
N VAL A 213 -10.55 -7.14 21.49
CA VAL A 213 -10.49 -8.60 21.45
C VAL A 213 -11.78 -9.11 20.82
N VAL A 214 -11.66 -10.00 19.84
CA VAL A 214 -12.79 -10.58 19.10
C VAL A 214 -12.75 -12.11 19.11
N GLU A 215 -13.94 -12.69 19.16
CA GLU A 215 -14.21 -14.13 19.11
C GLU A 215 -14.72 -14.54 17.72
N ASP A 216 -14.59 -15.84 17.40
CA ASP A 216 -15.19 -16.51 16.23
C ASP A 216 -14.75 -15.98 14.85
N LEU A 217 -13.68 -15.18 14.78
CA LEU A 217 -13.05 -14.77 13.53
C LEU A 217 -11.55 -15.04 13.56
N THR A 218 -11.00 -15.45 12.43
CA THR A 218 -9.56 -15.56 12.23
C THR A 218 -8.92 -14.19 12.00
N VAL A 219 -7.61 -14.09 12.25
CA VAL A 219 -6.80 -12.89 12.01
C VAL A 219 -6.98 -12.36 10.57
N ARG A 220 -7.07 -13.27 9.60
CA ARG A 220 -7.29 -12.96 8.19
C ARG A 220 -8.67 -12.38 7.94
N GLU A 221 -9.74 -13.02 8.43
CA GLU A 221 -11.11 -12.55 8.24
C GLU A 221 -11.33 -11.18 8.86
N VAL A 222 -10.75 -10.93 10.04
CA VAL A 222 -10.78 -9.61 10.68
C VAL A 222 -10.13 -8.58 9.75
N TYR A 223 -8.92 -8.86 9.25
CA TYR A 223 -8.21 -7.94 8.36
C TYR A 223 -8.99 -7.63 7.08
N GLU A 224 -9.56 -8.64 6.42
CA GLU A 224 -10.34 -8.47 5.19
C GLU A 224 -11.58 -7.60 5.41
N LYS A 225 -12.31 -7.82 6.51
CA LYS A 225 -13.50 -7.02 6.86
C LYS A 225 -13.13 -5.57 7.18
N LEU A 226 -12.02 -5.34 7.89
CA LEU A 226 -11.54 -4.00 8.20
C LEU A 226 -11.13 -3.25 6.94
N LEU A 227 -10.40 -3.91 6.03
CA LEU A 227 -10.01 -3.34 4.74
C LEU A 227 -11.23 -2.97 3.88
N ALA A 228 -12.22 -3.86 3.79
CA ALA A 228 -13.44 -3.61 3.03
C ALA A 228 -14.27 -2.43 3.57
N ALA A 229 -14.10 -2.09 4.85
CA ALA A 229 -14.81 -1.01 5.51
C ALA A 229 -14.02 0.31 5.58
N VAL A 230 -12.80 0.38 5.01
CA VAL A 230 -12.00 1.62 4.99
C VAL A 230 -12.73 2.69 4.17
N GLN A 231 -13.00 3.81 4.82
CA GLN A 231 -13.57 5.01 4.21
C GLN A 231 -12.66 6.19 4.59
N PRO A 232 -11.83 6.69 3.67
CA PRO A 232 -10.93 7.81 3.93
C PRO A 232 -11.69 9.10 4.25
#